data_AF-A0A167INJ8-F1
#
_entry.id   AF-A0A167INJ8-F1
#
_cell.length_a   1.000
_cell.length_b   1.000
_cell.length_c   1.000
_cell.angle_alpha   90.00
_cell.angle_beta   90.00
_cell.angle_gamma   90.00
#
_symmetry.space_group_name_H-M   'P 1'
#
loop_
_entity.id
_entity.type
_entity.pdbx_description
1 polymer ?
#
loop_
_entity_poly.entity_id
_entity_poly.type
_entity_poly.pdbx_seq_one_letter_code
_entity_poly.pdbx_strand_id
1 'polypeptide(L)'
;MSKQPTQPPPIPIHLPAVLNSRPVDPDESVTVETMAGLLGKVAAPQDTPIWICTLHYCNRIFQSHERLGVHRKRDHHSDDTESDVTTWNR
;
A
#
# COMPACT_ATOMS: atom_id res chain seq x y z
N MET A 1 27.56 -5.79 44.87
CA MET A 1 26.17 -6.16 44.52
C MET A 1 25.59 -5.02 43.68
N SER A 2 25.62 -5.16 42.36
CA SER A 2 25.21 -4.11 41.42
C SER A 2 23.69 -4.06 41.31
N LYS A 3 23.08 -2.89 41.60
CA LYS A 3 21.64 -2.68 41.47
C LYS A 3 21.29 -2.48 40.00
N GLN A 4 20.38 -3.31 39.49
CA GLN A 4 19.89 -3.26 38.12
C GLN A 4 18.96 -2.04 37.95
N PRO A 5 19.08 -1.24 36.87
CA PRO A 5 18.22 -0.09 36.66
C PRO A 5 16.80 -0.57 36.30
N THR A 6 15.82 -0.12 37.08
CA THR A 6 14.40 -0.41 36.89
C THR A 6 13.90 0.25 35.61
N GLN A 7 13.50 -0.56 34.63
CA GLN A 7 12.84 -0.09 33.41
C GLN A 7 11.46 0.51 33.76
N PRO A 8 11.11 1.72 33.30
CA PRO A 8 9.79 2.28 33.55
C PRO A 8 8.70 1.49 32.80
N PRO A 9 7.46 1.46 33.33
CA PRO A 9 6.36 0.69 32.74
C PRO A 9 6.01 1.22 31.34
N PRO A 10 5.59 0.34 30.41
CA PRO A 10 5.17 0.75 29.08
C PRO A 10 3.93 1.65 29.17
N ILE A 11 4.01 2.84 28.58
CA ILE A 11 2.87 3.77 28.48
C ILE A 11 1.89 3.19 27.46
N PRO A 12 0.63 2.89 27.82
CA PRO A 12 -0.37 2.47 26.85
C PRO A 12 -0.70 3.65 25.93
N ILE A 13 -0.36 3.53 24.64
CA ILE A 13 -0.74 4.51 23.62
C ILE A 13 -2.21 4.28 23.28
N HIS A 14 -3.12 4.97 23.96
CA HIS A 14 -4.55 4.96 23.67
C HIS A 14 -4.87 6.10 22.70
N LEU A 15 -4.83 5.84 21.39
CA LEU A 15 -5.32 6.81 20.41
C LEU A 15 -6.85 6.86 20.49
N PRO A 16 -7.46 8.03 20.70
CA PRO A 16 -8.90 8.15 20.56
C PRO A 16 -9.27 7.92 19.09
N ALA A 17 -10.19 7.00 18.83
CA ALA A 17 -10.75 6.77 17.50
C ALA A 17 -11.63 7.96 17.09
N VAL A 18 -11.01 9.06 16.66
CA VAL A 18 -11.72 10.27 16.20
C VAL A 18 -11.82 10.25 14.68
N LEU A 19 -12.43 9.20 14.14
CA LEU A 19 -12.91 9.24 12.77
C LEU A 19 -14.41 8.98 12.81
N ASN A 20 -15.17 10.07 12.81
CA ASN A 20 -16.61 10.02 12.58
C ASN A 20 -16.80 9.58 11.12
N SER A 21 -17.05 8.28 10.91
CA SER A 21 -17.37 7.72 9.60
C SER A 21 -18.75 8.23 9.17
N ARG A 22 -18.80 9.44 8.63
CA ARG A 22 -19.97 9.96 7.93
C ARG A 22 -19.72 9.79 6.42
N PRO A 23 -20.70 9.26 5.65
CA PRO A 23 -20.59 9.24 4.20
C PRO A 23 -20.34 10.66 3.71
N VAL A 24 -19.37 10.79 2.82
CA VAL A 24 -19.07 12.07 2.16
C VAL A 24 -20.27 12.42 1.27
N ASP A 25 -20.80 13.63 1.43
CA ASP A 25 -21.79 14.16 0.50
C ASP A 25 -21.09 14.41 -0.86
N PRO A 26 -21.61 13.88 -1.98
CA PRO A 26 -20.98 14.07 -3.28
C PRO A 26 -21.01 15.55 -3.65
N ASP A 27 -19.86 16.08 -4.09
CA ASP A 27 -19.76 17.45 -4.54
C ASP A 27 -20.43 17.61 -5.93
N GLU A 28 -21.58 18.28 -5.98
CA GLU A 28 -22.36 18.49 -7.21
C GLU A 28 -21.80 19.60 -8.11
N SER A 29 -20.74 20.29 -7.70
CA SER A 29 -20.17 21.41 -8.47
C SER A 29 -19.27 20.94 -9.62
N VAL A 30 -18.85 19.68 -9.61
CA VAL A 30 -17.96 19.12 -10.63
C VAL A 30 -18.77 18.53 -11.79
N THR A 31 -18.98 19.34 -12.82
CA THR A 31 -19.58 18.86 -14.07
C THR A 31 -18.62 17.96 -14.85
N VAL A 32 -19.17 17.00 -15.59
CA VAL A 32 -18.42 16.07 -16.46
C VAL A 32 -17.54 16.83 -17.46
N GLU A 33 -18.02 17.99 -17.92
CA GLU A 33 -17.29 18.89 -18.83
C GLU A 33 -16.08 19.54 -18.16
N THR A 34 -16.17 19.89 -16.87
CA THR A 34 -15.03 20.42 -16.10
C THR A 34 -13.97 19.34 -15.87
N MET A 35 -14.37 18.08 -15.70
CA MET A 35 -13.43 16.96 -15.56
C MET A 35 -12.72 16.63 -16.88
N ALA A 36 -13.41 16.69 -18.01
CA ALA A 36 -12.85 16.33 -19.32
C ALA A 36 -11.63 17.20 -19.71
N GLY A 37 -11.57 18.45 -19.26
CA GLY A 37 -10.44 19.36 -19.51
C GLY A 37 -9.28 19.27 -18.51
N LEU A 38 -9.48 18.63 -17.35
CA LEU A 38 -8.50 18.56 -16.25
C LEU A 38 -7.80 17.20 -16.15
N LEU A 39 -8.39 16.15 -16.72
CA LEU A 39 -7.89 14.79 -16.55
C LEU A 39 -6.77 14.48 -17.54
N GLY A 40 -5.54 14.43 -17.02
CA GLY A 40 -4.52 13.57 -17.60
C GLY A 40 -5.12 12.18 -17.81
N LYS A 41 -4.87 11.61 -19.00
CA LYS A 41 -5.31 10.28 -19.48
C LYS A 41 -5.75 9.36 -18.33
N VAL A 42 -7.06 9.09 -18.27
CA VAL A 42 -7.66 8.13 -17.33
C VAL A 42 -7.03 6.77 -17.61
N ALA A 43 -6.05 6.41 -16.79
CA ALA A 43 -5.43 5.11 -16.85
C ALA A 43 -6.41 4.11 -16.22
N ALA A 44 -6.83 3.14 -17.02
CA ALA A 44 -7.58 2.03 -16.47
C ALA A 44 -6.61 1.15 -15.66
N PRO A 45 -7.11 0.33 -14.72
CA PRO A 45 -6.25 -0.51 -13.90
C PRO A 45 -5.35 -1.46 -14.72
N GLN A 46 -5.75 -1.82 -15.95
CA GLN A 46 -4.92 -2.54 -16.92
C GLN A 46 -3.74 -1.72 -17.49
N ASP A 47 -3.86 -0.38 -17.53
CA ASP A 47 -2.83 0.52 -18.05
C ASP A 47 -1.74 0.80 -17.00
N THR A 48 -2.05 0.61 -15.71
CA THR A 48 -1.12 0.79 -14.59
C THR A 48 -1.17 -0.38 -13.61
N PRO A 49 -0.71 -1.59 -14.01
CA PRO A 49 -0.72 -2.73 -13.12
C PRO A 49 0.24 -2.52 -11.95
N ILE A 50 -0.25 -2.79 -10.74
CA ILE A 50 0.52 -2.71 -9.50
C ILE A 50 0.82 -4.15 -9.05
N TRP A 51 2.10 -4.44 -8.84
CA TRP A 51 2.61 -5.75 -8.42
C TRP A 51 3.14 -5.67 -7.00
N ILE A 52 2.57 -6.45 -6.08
CA ILE A 52 2.93 -6.41 -4.66
C ILE A 52 3.58 -7.73 -4.25
N CYS A 53 4.80 -7.67 -3.71
CA CYS A 53 5.48 -8.83 -3.14
C CYS A 53 4.90 -9.14 -1.76
N THR A 54 4.20 -10.26 -1.58
CA THR A 54 3.72 -10.70 -0.25
C THR A 54 4.58 -11.80 0.37
N LEU A 55 5.66 -12.21 -0.31
CA LEU A 55 6.60 -13.20 0.19
C LEU A 55 7.23 -12.70 1.51
N HIS A 56 7.17 -13.52 2.56
CA HIS A 56 7.67 -13.20 3.90
C HIS A 56 7.19 -11.84 4.45
N TYR A 57 5.95 -11.43 4.13
CA TYR A 57 5.38 -10.13 4.57
C TYR A 57 6.17 -8.90 4.09
N CYS A 58 6.87 -9.00 2.95
CA CYS A 58 7.69 -7.91 2.39
C CYS A 58 6.86 -6.66 2.02
N ASN A 59 5.70 -6.84 1.40
CA ASN A 59 4.74 -5.80 0.98
C ASN A 59 5.33 -4.68 0.10
N ARG A 60 6.42 -4.94 -0.63
CA ARG A 60 7.00 -3.99 -1.58
C ARG A 60 6.20 -3.94 -2.88
N ILE A 61 6.06 -2.74 -3.43
CA ILE A 61 5.23 -2.43 -4.59
C ILE A 61 6.11 -2.15 -5.81
N PHE A 62 5.72 -2.69 -6.96
CA PHE A 62 6.40 -2.56 -8.24
C PHE A 62 5.42 -2.24 -9.37
N GLN A 63 5.91 -1.48 -10.35
CA GLN A 63 5.14 -1.09 -11.55
C GLN A 63 5.18 -2.16 -12.65
N SER A 64 6.04 -3.17 -12.52
CA SER A 64 6.17 -4.26 -13.48
C SER A 64 6.54 -5.56 -12.79
N HIS A 65 6.10 -6.67 -13.39
CA HIS A 65 6.40 -8.02 -12.93
C HIS A 65 7.91 -8.34 -12.96
N GLU A 66 8.63 -7.86 -13.97
CA GLU A 66 10.08 -8.02 -14.07
C GLU A 66 10.83 -7.42 -12.87
N ARG A 67 10.43 -6.21 -12.43
CA ARG A 67 11.04 -5.57 -11.26
C ARG A 67 10.78 -6.33 -9.96
N LEU A 68 9.60 -6.93 -9.84
CA LEU A 68 9.25 -7.81 -8.73
C LEU A 68 10.17 -9.05 -8.74
N GLY A 69 10.38 -9.68 -9.89
CA GLY A 69 11.25 -10.85 -10.02
C GLY A 69 12.71 -10.55 -9.63
N VAL A 70 13.27 -9.44 -10.11
CA VAL A 70 14.62 -8.99 -9.70
C VAL A 70 14.71 -8.77 -8.19
N HIS A 71 13.68 -8.16 -7.60
CA HIS A 71 13.61 -7.96 -6.16
C HIS A 71 13.60 -9.29 -5.40
N ARG A 72 12.79 -10.27 -5.81
CA ARG A 72 12.71 -11.57 -5.12
C ARG A 72 14.00 -12.35 -5.21
N LYS A 73 14.65 -12.34 -6.37
CA LYS A 73 15.94 -13.01 -6.54
C LYS A 73 17.00 -12.42 -5.61
N ARG A 74 17.01 -11.08 -5.47
CA ARG A 74 18.01 -10.35 -4.68
C ARG A 74 17.74 -10.41 -3.17
N ASP A 75 16.49 -10.19 -2.76
CA ASP A 75 16.13 -9.92 -1.35
C ASP A 75 15.50 -11.15 -0.67
N HIS A 76 15.00 -12.12 -1.44
CA HIS A 76 14.34 -13.33 -0.93
C HIS A 76 14.96 -14.63 -1.46
N HIS A 77 16.01 -14.56 -2.28
CA HIS A 77 16.65 -15.72 -2.92
C HIS A 77 15.66 -16.66 -3.63
N SER A 78 14.57 -16.10 -4.15
CA SER A 78 13.53 -16.85 -4.85
C SER A 78 13.38 -16.31 -6.27
N ASP A 79 13.35 -17.22 -7.24
CA ASP A 79 13.03 -16.92 -8.65
C ASP A 79 11.53 -17.15 -8.94
N ASP A 80 10.75 -17.56 -7.93
CA ASP A 80 9.30 -17.66 -8.08
C ASP A 80 8.71 -16.25 -8.16
N THR A 81 8.14 -15.89 -9.31
CA THR A 81 7.54 -14.59 -9.58
C THR A 81 6.02 -14.64 -9.65
N GLU A 82 5.43 -15.82 -9.49
CA GLU A 82 3.99 -16.05 -9.68
C GLU A 82 3.28 -16.24 -8.32
N SER A 83 3.88 -16.97 -7.39
CA SER A 83 3.29 -17.18 -6.06
C SER A 83 3.44 -15.94 -5.18
N ASP A 84 2.58 -15.77 -4.17
CA ASP A 84 2.67 -14.67 -3.20
C ASP A 84 2.71 -13.26 -3.84
N VAL A 85 1.97 -13.09 -4.93
CA VAL A 85 1.81 -11.82 -5.62
C VAL A 85 0.37 -11.36 -5.49
N THR A 86 0.17 -10.17 -4.95
CA THR A 86 -1.13 -9.48 -5.02
C THR A 86 -1.06 -8.43 -6.11
N THR A 87 -1.98 -8.50 -7.07
CA THR A 87 -2.19 -7.43 -8.06
C THR A 87 -3.53 -6.75 -7.77
N TRP A 88 -3.57 -5.43 -7.97
CA TRP A 88 -4.78 -4.63 -7.71
C TRP A 88 -5.96 -4.93 -8.67
N ASN A 89 -5.76 -5.78 -9.70
CA ASN A 89 -6.76 -6.12 -10.72
C ASN A 89 -7.53 -7.42 -10.43
N ARG A 90 -7.76 -7.79 -9.17
CA ARG A 90 -8.52 -8.98 -8.82
C ARG A 90 -9.74 -8.68 -7.96
#